data_AF-A0A537ZNC9-F1
#
_entry.id   AF-A0A537ZNC9-F1
#
_cell.length_a   1.000
_cell.length_b   1.000
_cell.length_c   1.000
_cell.angle_alpha   90.00
_cell.angle_beta   90.00
_cell.angle_gamma   90.00
#
_symmetry.space_group_name_H-M   'P 1'
#
loop_
_entity.id
_entity.type
_entity.pdbx_description
1 polymer ?
#
loop_
_entity_poly.entity_id
_entity_poly.type
_entity_poly.pdbx_seq_one_letter_code
_entity_poly.pdbx_strand_id
1 'polypeptide(L)'
;MTVADEYALAMGRDGDAILAWSGGTAVANRIAMSYRPSGGSWEPATVGPPYVGGRVRAAIGANGDAIVGDGAVPKSGEVVFQSFDHLAGGGFGPPQDIAPPRPSDYYVDLDLAVDGLSEAVAAWNAFNGSELRPAGVMTSVHHIGSASPERAPTVSNFHVGQASAAAVQTASNKPAAFAFRLSRAARVVIRIKRIEKHGRAKFVAKLRSALRVGRNRSPIPPDVARRLVNHHRYRATIVAISRSGRRSKSRSVTFRAG
;
A
#
# COMPACT_ATOMS: atom_id res chain seq x y z
N MET A 1 -14.24 27.48 12.46
CA MET A 1 -13.54 26.58 13.39
C MET A 1 -12.79 25.57 12.54
N THR A 2 -11.47 25.67 12.48
CA THR A 2 -10.61 24.67 11.82
C THR A 2 -10.64 23.40 12.65
N VAL A 3 -11.05 22.28 12.06
CA VAL A 3 -10.87 20.97 12.69
C VAL A 3 -9.36 20.75 12.74
N ALA A 4 -8.83 20.31 13.88
CA ALA A 4 -7.41 19.95 13.95
C ALA A 4 -7.15 18.86 12.90
N ASP A 5 -6.17 19.09 12.01
CA ASP A 5 -5.74 18.11 11.02
C ASP A 5 -5.07 16.96 11.79
N GLU A 6 -5.82 15.89 12.03
CA GLU A 6 -5.26 14.66 12.60
C GLU A 6 -4.71 13.81 11.47
N TYR A 7 -3.50 13.29 11.69
CA TYR A 7 -2.88 12.35 10.77
C TYR A 7 -2.32 11.15 11.52
N ALA A 8 -2.29 10.02 10.83
CA ALA A 8 -1.63 8.81 11.26
C ALA A 8 -0.60 8.39 10.21
N LEU A 9 0.62 8.11 10.65
CA LEU A 9 1.70 7.62 9.81
C LEU A 9 2.18 6.29 10.39
N ALA A 10 2.16 5.24 9.57
CA ALA A 10 2.67 3.93 9.92
C ALA A 10 3.73 3.49 8.91
N MET A 11 4.76 2.79 9.37
CA MET A 11 5.81 2.22 8.51
C MET A 11 6.02 0.75 8.85
N GLY A 12 6.01 -0.08 7.82
CA GLY A 12 6.26 -1.51 7.93
C GLY A 12 7.75 -1.82 7.91
N ARG A 13 8.10 -3.01 8.40
CA ARG A 13 9.48 -3.53 8.43
C ARG A 13 10.22 -3.43 7.09
N ASP A 14 9.49 -3.60 6.00
CA ASP A 14 10.03 -3.61 4.64
C ASP A 14 10.21 -2.19 4.04
N GLY A 15 9.84 -1.14 4.78
CA GLY A 15 9.90 0.28 4.40
C GLY A 15 8.68 0.78 3.61
N ASP A 16 7.61 -0.02 3.55
CA ASP A 16 6.30 0.43 3.07
C ASP A 16 5.69 1.37 4.13
N ALA A 17 4.89 2.35 3.72
CA ALA A 17 4.30 3.32 4.64
C ALA A 17 2.85 3.63 4.29
N ILE A 18 2.07 4.03 5.30
CA ILE A 18 0.70 4.54 5.15
C ILE A 18 0.67 5.93 5.77
N LEU A 19 0.03 6.87 5.07
CA LEU A 19 -0.38 8.14 5.62
C LEU A 19 -1.91 8.22 5.53
N ALA A 20 -2.58 8.41 6.67
CA ALA A 20 -3.99 8.74 6.74
C ALA A 20 -4.13 10.12 7.38
N TRP A 21 -5.07 10.92 6.91
CA TRP A 21 -5.35 12.23 7.47
C TRP A 21 -6.83 12.56 7.35
N SER A 22 -7.35 13.32 8.29
CA SER A 22 -8.60 14.05 8.08
C SER A 22 -8.29 15.33 7.31
N GLY A 23 -9.15 15.66 6.34
CA GLY A 23 -9.02 16.87 5.54
C GLY A 23 -10.36 17.32 4.96
N GLY A 24 -10.61 18.63 4.99
CA GLY A 24 -11.83 19.24 4.48
C GLY A 24 -12.22 20.49 5.27
N THR A 25 -13.45 20.97 5.08
CA THR A 25 -14.03 22.02 5.94
C THR A 25 -14.75 21.38 7.13
N ALA A 26 -15.06 22.15 8.18
CA ALA A 26 -15.81 21.64 9.33
C ALA A 26 -17.14 20.95 8.98
N VAL A 27 -17.73 21.29 7.83
CA VAL A 27 -18.99 20.73 7.32
C VAL A 27 -18.80 19.64 6.25
N ALA A 28 -17.56 19.39 5.82
CA ALA A 28 -17.23 18.44 4.75
C ALA A 28 -15.90 17.73 5.00
N ASN A 29 -15.57 17.46 6.26
CA ASN A 29 -14.36 16.72 6.61
C ASN A 29 -14.42 15.32 5.98
N ARG A 30 -13.27 14.81 5.53
CA ARG A 30 -13.15 13.47 4.96
C ARG A 30 -11.83 12.88 5.40
N ILE A 31 -11.82 11.57 5.55
CA ILE A 31 -10.54 10.87 5.59
C ILE A 31 -9.98 10.76 4.18
N ALA A 32 -8.69 11.04 4.07
CA ALA A 32 -7.90 10.67 2.93
C ALA A 32 -6.73 9.80 3.40
N MET A 33 -6.33 8.90 2.51
CA MET A 33 -5.33 7.89 2.83
C MET A 33 -4.50 7.56 1.60
N SER A 34 -3.20 7.42 1.81
CA SER A 34 -2.25 7.05 0.76
C SER A 34 -1.29 6.00 1.29
N TYR A 35 -0.96 5.05 0.43
CA TYR A 35 0.03 4.03 0.68
C TYR A 35 1.29 4.33 -0.14
N ARG A 36 2.44 4.03 0.42
CA ARG A 36 3.73 4.12 -0.26
C ARG A 36 4.44 2.78 -0.20
N PRO A 37 4.66 2.11 -1.33
CA PRO A 37 5.56 0.97 -1.36
C PRO A 37 7.00 1.42 -1.09
N SER A 38 7.77 0.58 -0.41
CA SER A 38 9.19 0.81 -0.13
C SER A 38 9.99 1.14 -1.39
N GLY A 39 10.67 2.29 -1.37
CA GLY A 39 11.45 2.82 -2.49
C GLY A 39 10.62 3.39 -3.65
N GLY A 40 9.30 3.45 -3.51
CA GLY A 40 8.38 4.08 -4.46
C GLY A 40 7.88 5.45 -4.00
N SER A 41 6.94 5.99 -4.76
CA SER A 41 6.19 7.20 -4.44
C SER A 41 4.88 6.85 -3.71
N TRP A 42 4.29 7.83 -3.03
CA TRP A 42 2.92 7.74 -2.53
C TRP A 42 1.95 7.48 -3.68
N GLU A 43 1.00 6.59 -3.44
CA GLU A 43 -0.14 6.36 -4.33
C GLU A 43 -1.06 7.59 -4.32
N PRO A 44 -1.85 7.82 -5.39
CA PRO A 44 -2.94 8.79 -5.33
C PRO A 44 -3.82 8.53 -4.12
N ALA A 45 -4.18 9.60 -3.39
CA ALA A 45 -4.99 9.47 -2.19
C ALA A 45 -6.33 8.80 -2.51
N THR A 46 -6.67 7.78 -1.73
CA THR A 46 -8.05 7.29 -1.66
C THR A 46 -8.80 8.19 -0.68
N VAL A 47 -9.93 8.72 -1.11
CA VAL A 47 -10.77 9.61 -0.29
C VAL A 47 -11.98 8.83 0.18
N GLY A 48 -12.19 8.83 1.49
CA GLY A 48 -13.35 8.23 2.12
C GLY A 48 -14.64 9.02 1.88
N PRO A 49 -15.78 8.45 2.25
CA PRO A 49 -17.07 9.15 2.26
C PRO A 49 -17.06 10.43 3.13
N PRO A 50 -18.00 11.37 2.88
CA PRO A 50 -18.11 12.63 3.62
C PRO A 50 -18.72 12.43 5.01
N TYR A 51 -17.88 12.38 6.03
CA TYR A 51 -18.30 12.24 7.43
C TYR A 51 -17.50 13.17 8.34
N VAL A 52 -18.10 13.61 9.44
CA VAL A 52 -17.37 14.28 10.53
C VAL A 52 -16.61 13.22 11.33
N GLY A 53 -15.55 12.66 10.75
CA GLY A 53 -14.61 11.76 11.41
C GLY A 53 -13.44 12.53 12.01
N GLY A 54 -12.78 11.95 13.00
CA GLY A 54 -11.70 12.62 13.72
C GLY A 54 -11.08 11.74 14.79
N ARG A 55 -10.48 10.61 14.37
CA ARG A 55 -9.45 9.83 15.08
C ARG A 55 -8.86 8.80 14.14
N VAL A 56 -7.99 9.24 13.24
CA VAL A 56 -7.34 8.33 12.30
C VAL A 56 -6.25 7.52 12.99
N ARG A 57 -6.23 6.22 12.71
CA ARG A 57 -5.13 5.32 13.05
C ARG A 57 -4.75 4.51 11.82
N ALA A 58 -3.49 4.16 11.69
CA ALA A 58 -2.98 3.38 10.58
C ALA A 58 -2.05 2.29 11.09
N ALA A 59 -2.13 1.11 10.49
CA ALA A 59 -1.27 -0.01 10.84
C ALA A 59 -0.89 -0.81 9.60
N ILE A 60 0.30 -1.42 9.63
CA ILE A 60 0.85 -2.20 8.53
C ILE A 60 1.53 -3.47 9.05
N GLY A 61 1.08 -4.61 8.54
CA GLY A 61 1.60 -5.92 8.88
C GLY A 61 2.95 -6.20 8.23
N ALA A 62 3.63 -7.26 8.66
CA ALA A 62 4.94 -7.64 8.13
C ALA A 62 4.91 -8.06 6.64
N ASN A 63 3.75 -8.49 6.15
CA ASN A 63 3.48 -8.78 4.74
C ASN A 63 3.15 -7.51 3.92
N GLY A 64 3.07 -6.35 4.57
CA GLY A 64 2.71 -5.05 4.00
C GLY A 64 1.22 -4.89 3.70
N ASP A 65 0.37 -5.80 4.21
CA ASP A 65 -1.07 -5.56 4.31
C ASP A 65 -1.29 -4.45 5.33
N ALA A 66 -2.24 -3.59 5.01
CA ALA A 66 -2.31 -2.27 5.59
C ALA A 66 -3.78 -1.91 5.83
N ILE A 67 -4.04 -1.25 6.96
CA ILE A 67 -5.38 -0.84 7.35
C ILE A 67 -5.34 0.57 7.92
N VAL A 68 -6.38 1.34 7.63
CA VAL A 68 -6.66 2.61 8.30
C VAL A 68 -7.97 2.45 9.04
N GLY A 69 -8.01 2.81 10.31
CA GLY A 69 -9.24 2.90 11.08
C GLY A 69 -9.61 4.35 11.36
N ASP A 70 -10.90 4.62 11.34
CA ASP A 70 -11.48 5.89 11.76
C ASP A 70 -12.35 5.69 13.00
N GLY A 71 -12.01 6.46 14.03
CA GLY A 71 -12.84 6.61 15.21
C GLY A 71 -14.00 7.56 14.93
N ALA A 72 -15.19 7.05 15.20
CA ALA A 72 -16.42 7.79 15.37
C ALA A 72 -17.01 8.52 14.15
N VAL A 73 -17.56 7.75 13.21
CA VAL A 73 -18.33 8.30 12.09
C VAL A 73 -19.82 8.42 12.48
N PRO A 74 -20.42 9.63 12.50
CA PRO A 74 -21.85 9.76 12.73
C PRO A 74 -22.65 9.27 11.52
N LYS A 75 -23.48 8.25 11.72
CA LYS A 75 -24.42 7.68 10.75
C LYS A 75 -25.79 7.59 11.42
N SER A 76 -26.74 8.40 10.96
CA SER A 76 -28.13 8.38 11.47
C SER A 76 -28.28 8.58 12.99
N GLY A 77 -27.38 9.36 13.63
CA GLY A 77 -27.41 9.60 15.09
C GLY A 77 -26.61 8.59 15.92
N GLU A 78 -26.08 7.55 15.28
CA GLU A 78 -25.16 6.59 15.86
C GLU A 78 -23.73 6.87 15.40
N VAL A 79 -22.77 6.37 16.17
CA VAL A 79 -21.36 6.35 15.85
C VAL A 79 -20.98 4.95 15.39
N VAL A 80 -20.35 4.86 14.22
CA VAL A 80 -19.76 3.62 13.69
C VAL A 80 -18.24 3.70 13.64
N PHE A 81 -17.60 2.53 13.77
CA PHE A 81 -16.16 2.37 13.62
C PHE A 81 -15.88 1.77 12.27
N GLN A 82 -15.13 2.50 11.45
CA GLN A 82 -14.85 2.05 10.09
C GLN A 82 -13.38 1.72 9.94
N SER A 83 -13.12 0.71 9.11
CA SER A 83 -11.80 0.42 8.59
C SER A 83 -11.77 0.52 7.08
N PHE A 84 -10.57 0.74 6.57
CA PHE A 84 -10.26 0.76 5.15
C PHE A 84 -9.04 -0.11 4.93
N ASP A 85 -9.25 -1.22 4.23
CA ASP A 85 -8.18 -2.15 3.89
C ASP A 85 -7.41 -1.63 2.66
N HIS A 86 -6.08 -1.61 2.73
CA HIS A 86 -5.24 -1.43 1.55
C HIS A 86 -5.18 -2.75 0.78
N LEU A 87 -5.69 -2.74 -0.45
CA LEU A 87 -5.79 -3.94 -1.26
C LEU A 87 -4.55 -4.10 -2.13
N ALA A 88 -3.92 -5.30 -2.14
CA ALA A 88 -2.73 -5.49 -2.97
C ALA A 88 -2.97 -5.11 -4.44
N GLY A 89 -2.11 -4.23 -4.95
CA GLY A 89 -2.14 -3.77 -6.33
C GLY A 89 -3.13 -2.65 -6.64
N GLY A 90 -3.74 -2.03 -5.62
CA GLY A 90 -4.66 -0.90 -5.75
C GLY A 90 -4.61 0.02 -4.53
N GLY A 91 -5.52 1.00 -4.50
CA GLY A 91 -5.71 1.85 -3.32
C GLY A 91 -6.55 1.16 -2.25
N PHE A 92 -7.03 1.95 -1.29
CA PHE A 92 -7.86 1.44 -0.21
C PHE A 92 -9.26 1.03 -0.71
N GLY A 93 -9.84 0.01 -0.07
CA GLY A 93 -11.18 -0.49 -0.32
C GLY A 93 -12.27 0.45 0.21
N PRO A 94 -13.56 0.11 0.00
CA PRO A 94 -14.66 0.80 0.65
C PRO A 94 -14.59 0.65 2.18
N PRO A 95 -15.19 1.57 2.95
CA PRO A 95 -15.24 1.46 4.41
C PRO A 95 -15.98 0.19 4.84
N GLN A 96 -15.50 -0.42 5.90
CA GLN A 96 -16.10 -1.59 6.54
C GLN A 96 -16.37 -1.29 8.01
N ASP A 97 -17.60 -1.56 8.47
CA ASP A 97 -17.96 -1.37 9.87
C ASP A 97 -17.32 -2.52 10.69
N ILE A 98 -16.40 -2.19 11.61
CA ILE A 98 -15.63 -3.18 12.39
C ILE A 98 -16.15 -3.36 13.83
N ALA A 99 -17.17 -2.59 14.20
CA ALA A 99 -17.90 -2.72 15.44
C ALA A 99 -19.37 -2.34 15.23
N PRO A 100 -20.31 -2.87 16.05
CA PRO A 100 -21.70 -2.45 16.01
C PRO A 100 -21.86 -0.94 16.27
N PRO A 101 -22.89 -0.29 15.70
CA PRO A 101 -23.19 1.10 15.97
C PRO A 101 -23.37 1.39 17.47
N ARG A 102 -23.01 2.59 17.89
CA ARG A 102 -23.10 3.08 19.28
C ARG A 102 -23.83 4.43 19.33
N PRO A 103 -24.35 4.86 20.49
CA PRO A 103 -24.84 6.23 20.66
C PRO A 103 -23.76 7.29 20.38
N SER A 104 -24.18 8.49 19.99
CA SER A 104 -23.30 9.56 19.47
C SER A 104 -22.45 10.29 20.50
N ASP A 105 -22.61 9.99 21.79
CA ASP A 105 -21.85 10.55 22.91
C ASP A 105 -20.58 9.73 23.26
N TYR A 106 -20.25 8.71 22.47
CA TYR A 106 -19.04 7.91 22.61
C TYR A 106 -17.78 8.64 22.13
N TYR A 107 -16.86 8.92 23.06
CA TYR A 107 -15.48 9.25 22.72
C TYR A 107 -14.66 7.96 22.53
N VAL A 108 -13.58 8.02 21.75
CA VAL A 108 -12.73 6.84 21.53
C VAL A 108 -11.27 7.24 21.35
N ASP A 109 -10.40 6.64 22.14
CA ASP A 109 -9.00 6.51 21.76
C ASP A 109 -8.86 5.14 21.09
N LEU A 110 -8.58 5.15 19.80
CA LEU A 110 -8.42 3.95 18.99
C LEU A 110 -6.94 3.61 18.89
N ASP A 111 -6.61 2.33 18.94
CA ASP A 111 -5.31 1.82 18.49
C ASP A 111 -5.49 0.64 17.55
N LEU A 112 -4.51 0.45 16.66
CA LEU A 112 -4.52 -0.58 15.62
C LEU A 112 -3.18 -1.29 15.54
N ALA A 113 -3.24 -2.62 15.50
CA ALA A 113 -2.09 -3.46 15.18
C ALA A 113 -2.47 -4.45 14.08
N VAL A 114 -1.48 -4.87 13.28
CA VAL A 114 -1.65 -5.90 12.25
C VAL A 114 -0.55 -6.94 12.41
N ASP A 115 -0.93 -8.20 12.44
CA ASP A 115 0.01 -9.31 12.60
C ASP A 115 0.64 -9.77 11.26
N GLY A 116 1.36 -10.90 11.29
CA GLY A 116 1.97 -11.49 10.10
C GLY A 116 1.01 -12.30 9.22
N LEU A 117 -0.23 -12.52 9.67
CA LEU A 117 -1.29 -13.31 9.04
C LEU A 117 -2.40 -12.44 8.44
N SER A 118 -2.22 -11.11 8.43
CA SER A 118 -3.21 -10.13 7.96
C SER A 118 -4.41 -9.95 8.90
N GLU A 119 -4.29 -10.34 10.16
CA GLU A 119 -5.28 -10.02 11.19
C GLU A 119 -4.97 -8.65 11.78
N ALA A 120 -5.93 -7.73 11.65
CA ALA A 120 -5.93 -6.46 12.34
C ALA A 120 -6.65 -6.60 13.69
N VAL A 121 -6.03 -6.09 14.74
CA VAL A 121 -6.66 -5.93 16.06
C VAL A 121 -6.88 -4.44 16.28
N ALA A 122 -8.13 -4.08 16.54
CA ALA A 122 -8.52 -2.76 16.99
C ALA A 122 -8.82 -2.80 18.48
N ALA A 123 -8.31 -1.84 19.24
CA ALA A 123 -8.65 -1.63 20.63
C ALA A 123 -9.12 -0.19 20.84
N TRP A 124 -10.18 0.00 21.62
CA TRP A 124 -10.66 1.34 21.93
C TRP A 124 -11.30 1.45 23.30
N ASN A 125 -11.25 2.64 23.89
CA ASN A 125 -11.95 2.94 25.13
C ASN A 125 -13.42 3.25 24.86
N ALA A 126 -14.33 2.58 25.55
CA ALA A 126 -15.75 2.90 25.53
C ALA A 126 -16.06 3.94 26.63
N PHE A 127 -16.52 5.14 26.26
CA PHE A 127 -16.99 6.14 27.22
C PHE A 127 -18.51 6.26 27.15
N ASN A 128 -19.18 6.23 28.30
CA ASN A 128 -20.59 6.62 28.40
C ASN A 128 -20.64 8.13 28.64
N GLY A 129 -21.46 8.89 27.91
CA GLY A 129 -21.40 10.36 27.84
C GLY A 129 -21.58 11.12 29.16
N SER A 130 -21.92 10.45 30.27
CA SER A 130 -21.99 11.03 31.62
C SER A 130 -20.76 10.78 32.49
N GLU A 131 -19.86 9.86 32.12
CA GLU A 131 -18.68 9.50 32.90
C GLU A 131 -17.40 9.52 32.05
N LEU A 132 -16.43 10.37 32.40
CA LEU A 132 -15.07 10.32 31.85
C LEU A 132 -14.27 9.09 32.34
N ARG A 133 -14.96 8.07 32.87
CA ARG A 133 -14.36 6.78 33.20
C ARG A 133 -14.60 5.83 32.03
N PRO A 134 -13.55 5.19 31.48
CA PRO A 134 -13.76 4.17 30.47
C PRO A 134 -14.62 3.05 31.09
N ALA A 135 -15.74 2.72 30.44
CA ALA A 135 -16.55 1.56 30.77
C ALA A 135 -15.77 0.24 30.58
N GLY A 136 -14.69 0.30 29.79
CA GLY A 136 -13.71 -0.75 29.57
C GLY A 136 -12.94 -0.54 28.28
N VAL A 137 -11.93 -1.39 28.06
CA VAL A 137 -11.27 -1.52 26.76
C VAL A 137 -12.05 -2.53 25.93
N MET A 138 -12.53 -2.07 24.77
CA MET A 138 -13.19 -2.91 23.79
C MET A 138 -12.17 -3.33 22.73
N THR A 139 -12.38 -4.49 22.11
CA THR A 139 -11.53 -4.99 21.04
C THR A 139 -12.35 -5.57 19.90
N SER A 140 -11.85 -5.47 18.67
CA SER A 140 -12.36 -6.18 17.50
C SER A 140 -11.20 -6.74 16.68
N VAL A 141 -11.45 -7.85 16.00
CA VAL A 141 -10.49 -8.48 15.10
C VAL A 141 -11.09 -8.46 13.69
N HIS A 142 -10.27 -8.05 12.73
CA HIS A 142 -10.65 -7.92 11.33
C HIS A 142 -9.57 -8.51 10.44
N HIS A 143 -9.95 -9.44 9.57
CA HIS A 143 -9.04 -9.95 8.55
C HIS A 143 -8.95 -8.95 7.39
N ILE A 144 -7.74 -8.47 7.06
CA ILE A 144 -7.53 -7.53 5.96
C ILE A 144 -7.72 -8.25 4.62
N GLY A 145 -8.79 -7.91 3.91
CA GLY A 145 -9.16 -8.52 2.64
C GLY A 145 -10.12 -9.71 2.74
N SER A 146 -10.28 -10.46 1.65
CA SER A 146 -11.29 -11.53 1.57
C SER A 146 -10.77 -12.86 2.12
N ALA A 147 -11.54 -13.53 2.98
CA ALA A 147 -11.26 -14.85 3.56
C ALA A 147 -11.13 -16.02 2.56
N SER A 148 -11.35 -15.80 1.26
CA SER A 148 -11.19 -16.84 0.23
C SER A 148 -9.71 -17.11 -0.08
N PRO A 149 -9.30 -18.38 -0.27
CA PRO A 149 -7.92 -18.71 -0.60
C PRO A 149 -7.55 -18.12 -1.96
N GLU A 150 -6.82 -17.02 -1.91
CA GLU A 150 -6.38 -16.31 -3.09
C GLU A 150 -5.39 -17.18 -3.88
N ARG A 151 -5.64 -17.42 -5.18
CA ARG A 151 -4.62 -18.05 -6.04
C ARG A 151 -3.41 -17.12 -6.21
N ALA A 152 -2.22 -17.70 -6.32
CA ALA A 152 -1.01 -16.91 -6.58
C ALA A 152 -1.13 -16.14 -7.93
N PRO A 153 -0.66 -14.88 -8.00
CA PRO A 153 -0.61 -14.15 -9.25
C PRO A 153 0.35 -14.84 -10.23
N THR A 154 0.16 -14.57 -11.52
CA THR A 154 1.10 -14.95 -12.56
C THR A 154 1.61 -13.70 -13.26
N VAL A 155 2.89 -13.74 -13.62
CA VAL A 155 3.57 -12.71 -14.41
C VAL A 155 3.85 -13.32 -15.78
N SER A 156 3.38 -12.66 -16.84
CA SER A 156 3.66 -13.01 -18.22
C SER A 156 4.20 -11.82 -19.01
N ASN A 157 4.80 -12.10 -20.16
CA ASN A 157 5.36 -11.11 -21.08
C ASN A 157 6.32 -10.13 -20.39
N PHE A 158 7.18 -10.62 -19.50
CA PHE A 158 8.15 -9.77 -18.80
C PHE A 158 9.33 -9.44 -19.70
N HIS A 159 9.44 -8.16 -20.08
CA HIS A 159 10.53 -7.64 -20.90
C HIS A 159 10.91 -6.21 -20.51
N VAL A 160 12.05 -5.74 -21.00
CA VAL A 160 12.50 -4.35 -20.84
C VAL A 160 12.21 -3.62 -22.15
N GLY A 161 11.49 -2.50 -22.11
CA GLY A 161 11.37 -1.62 -23.28
C GLY A 161 12.72 -0.97 -23.58
N GLN A 162 13.16 -1.02 -24.83
CA GLN A 162 14.45 -0.45 -25.28
C GLN A 162 14.54 1.03 -24.88
N ALA A 163 15.50 1.36 -24.03
CA ALA A 163 16.13 2.67 -24.01
C ALA A 163 17.61 2.41 -24.35
N SER A 164 18.03 2.80 -25.55
CA SER A 164 19.44 3.01 -25.82
C SER A 164 19.84 4.36 -25.22
N ALA A 165 21.04 4.50 -24.66
CA ALA A 165 21.58 5.75 -24.14
C ALA A 165 21.67 6.80 -25.23
N ALA A 166 21.79 6.38 -26.49
CA ALA A 166 21.66 7.28 -27.64
C ALA A 166 20.22 7.77 -27.86
N ALA A 167 19.18 6.95 -27.60
CA ALA A 167 17.78 7.36 -27.74
C ALA A 167 17.21 8.11 -26.51
N VAL A 168 17.90 8.06 -25.37
CA VAL A 168 17.56 8.84 -24.17
C VAL A 168 17.80 10.34 -24.40
N GLN A 169 18.58 10.74 -25.42
CA GLN A 169 18.83 12.15 -25.71
C GLN A 169 17.97 12.75 -26.83
N THR A 170 17.35 11.98 -27.75
CA THR A 170 16.76 12.61 -28.96
C THR A 170 15.47 12.04 -29.58
N ALA A 171 14.82 10.96 -29.11
CA ALA A 171 13.60 10.51 -29.84
C ALA A 171 12.50 9.76 -29.07
N SER A 172 12.51 9.71 -27.73
CA SER A 172 11.31 9.30 -26.99
C SER A 172 11.35 9.89 -25.59
N ASN A 173 10.47 10.84 -25.28
CA ASN A 173 10.28 11.41 -23.94
C ASN A 173 9.75 10.38 -22.91
N LYS A 174 10.06 9.08 -23.04
CA LYS A 174 9.58 8.01 -22.14
C LYS A 174 10.77 7.29 -21.50
N PRO A 175 10.88 7.29 -20.16
CA PRO A 175 11.95 6.58 -19.46
C PRO A 175 11.88 5.07 -19.72
N ALA A 176 13.05 4.41 -19.67
CA ALA A 176 13.17 2.96 -19.72
C ALA A 176 12.23 2.31 -18.70
N ALA A 177 11.53 1.25 -19.08
CA ALA A 177 10.55 0.60 -18.20
C ALA A 177 10.52 -0.92 -18.39
N PHE A 178 10.22 -1.63 -17.30
CA PHE A 178 9.83 -3.03 -17.36
C PHE A 178 8.36 -3.13 -17.72
N ALA A 179 8.03 -3.91 -18.75
CA ALA A 179 6.66 -4.20 -19.13
C ALA A 179 6.34 -5.67 -18.85
N PHE A 180 5.12 -5.93 -18.40
CA PHE A 180 4.61 -7.26 -18.08
C PHE A 180 3.09 -7.26 -17.98
N ARG A 181 2.50 -8.45 -17.89
CA ARG A 181 1.08 -8.63 -17.59
C ARG A 181 0.92 -9.39 -16.28
N LEU A 182 0.00 -8.92 -15.44
CA LEU A 182 -0.42 -9.57 -14.21
C LEU A 182 -1.80 -10.23 -14.41
N SER A 183 -1.97 -11.44 -13.89
CA SER A 183 -3.29 -12.11 -13.89
C SER A 183 -4.26 -11.59 -12.85
N ARG A 184 -3.77 -10.85 -11.86
CA ARG A 184 -4.54 -10.19 -10.80
C ARG A 184 -3.74 -9.03 -10.23
N ALA A 185 -4.40 -8.13 -9.52
CA ALA A 185 -3.72 -7.07 -8.78
C ALA A 185 -2.74 -7.70 -7.77
N ALA A 186 -1.53 -7.17 -7.70
CA ALA A 186 -0.46 -7.74 -6.89
C ALA A 186 0.62 -6.68 -6.58
N ARG A 187 1.36 -6.92 -5.51
CA ARG A 187 2.63 -6.23 -5.27
C ARG A 187 3.71 -6.86 -6.14
N VAL A 188 4.42 -6.06 -6.91
CA VAL A 188 5.49 -6.50 -7.80
C VAL A 188 6.83 -6.08 -7.23
N VAL A 189 7.76 -7.04 -7.17
CA VAL A 189 9.15 -6.81 -6.81
C VAL A 189 10.04 -7.14 -8.00
N ILE A 190 10.77 -6.15 -8.50
CA ILE A 190 11.78 -6.33 -9.56
C ILE A 190 13.16 -6.15 -8.94
N ARG A 191 13.95 -7.22 -8.90
CA ARG A 191 15.35 -7.18 -8.45
C ARG A 191 16.26 -7.09 -9.67
N ILE A 192 17.16 -6.12 -9.67
CA ILE A 192 18.15 -5.91 -10.74
C ILE A 192 19.53 -6.27 -10.18
N LYS A 193 20.22 -7.16 -10.89
CA LYS A 193 21.60 -7.54 -10.61
C LYS A 193 22.47 -7.32 -11.85
N ARG A 194 23.69 -6.83 -11.66
CA ARG A 194 24.73 -6.79 -12.69
C ARG A 194 25.38 -8.16 -12.79
N ILE A 195 25.50 -8.69 -14.01
CA ILE A 195 26.19 -9.95 -14.29
C ILE A 195 27.67 -9.61 -14.54
N GLU A 196 28.53 -10.14 -13.69
CA GLU A 196 29.98 -9.96 -13.73
C GLU A 196 30.66 -11.15 -14.44
N LYS A 197 32.00 -11.09 -14.56
CA LYS A 197 32.80 -12.20 -15.08
C LYS A 197 32.51 -13.48 -14.29
N HIS A 198 32.55 -14.62 -14.96
CA HIS A 198 32.26 -15.94 -14.39
C HIS A 198 30.83 -16.11 -13.83
N GLY A 199 29.87 -15.30 -14.27
CA GLY A 199 28.46 -15.46 -13.92
C GLY A 199 28.07 -14.99 -12.51
N ARG A 200 29.01 -14.42 -11.74
CA ARG A 200 28.70 -13.76 -10.46
C ARG A 200 27.73 -12.59 -10.69
N ALA A 201 26.82 -12.36 -9.74
CA ALA A 201 25.79 -11.34 -9.90
C ALA A 201 25.76 -10.37 -8.71
N LYS A 202 26.11 -9.10 -8.95
CA LYS A 202 26.11 -8.02 -7.93
C LYS A 202 24.75 -7.33 -7.90
N PHE A 203 24.19 -7.12 -6.71
CA PHE A 203 22.93 -6.39 -6.54
C PHE A 203 23.09 -4.92 -6.96
N VAL A 204 22.09 -4.39 -7.68
CA VAL A 204 22.06 -2.99 -8.14
C VAL A 204 20.87 -2.25 -7.54
N ALA A 205 19.67 -2.82 -7.68
CA ALA A 205 18.44 -2.17 -7.23
C ALA A 205 17.32 -3.19 -6.98
N LYS A 206 16.35 -2.78 -6.17
CA LYS A 206 15.09 -3.46 -5.94
C LYS A 206 13.98 -2.44 -6.12
N LEU A 207 13.14 -2.65 -7.12
CA LEU A 207 11.96 -1.84 -7.37
C LEU A 207 10.76 -2.54 -6.75
N ARG A 208 9.88 -1.79 -6.10
CA ARG A 208 8.60 -2.29 -5.61
C ARG A 208 7.47 -1.40 -6.10
N SER A 209 6.36 -2.01 -6.50
CA SER A 209 5.18 -1.29 -6.95
C SER A 209 3.92 -2.11 -6.68
N ALA A 210 2.84 -1.46 -6.26
CA ALA A 210 1.50 -2.04 -6.24
C ALA A 210 0.88 -1.81 -7.63
N LEU A 211 0.48 -2.89 -8.31
CA LEU A 211 0.02 -2.83 -9.69
C LEU A 211 -1.25 -3.65 -9.92
N ARG A 212 -2.10 -3.16 -10.84
CA ARG A 212 -3.42 -3.72 -11.13
C ARG A 212 -3.34 -4.93 -12.06
N VAL A 213 -4.45 -5.66 -12.18
CA VAL A 213 -4.60 -6.73 -13.18
C VAL A 213 -4.38 -6.19 -14.60
N GLY A 214 -3.83 -7.02 -15.49
CA GLY A 214 -3.63 -6.66 -16.89
C GLY A 214 -2.22 -6.15 -17.19
N ARG A 215 -2.10 -5.31 -18.23
CA ARG A 215 -0.81 -4.81 -18.73
C ARG A 215 -0.28 -3.72 -17.80
N ASN A 216 0.98 -3.85 -17.40
CA ASN A 216 1.63 -2.92 -16.49
C ASN A 216 3.00 -2.48 -17.03
N ARG A 217 3.40 -1.27 -16.64
CA ARG A 217 4.75 -0.75 -16.83
C ARG A 217 5.29 -0.30 -15.47
N SER A 218 6.48 -0.75 -15.13
CA SER A 218 7.26 -0.27 -13.99
C SER A 218 8.43 0.55 -14.55
N PRO A 219 8.37 1.89 -14.50
CA PRO A 219 9.48 2.75 -14.89
C PRO A 219 10.75 2.41 -14.11
N ILE A 220 11.90 2.59 -14.74
CA ILE A 220 13.20 2.55 -14.08
C ILE A 220 13.45 3.95 -13.50
N PRO A 221 13.55 4.10 -12.17
CA PRO A 221 13.82 5.39 -11.55
C PRO A 221 15.13 6.01 -12.05
N PRO A 222 15.24 7.34 -12.21
CA PRO A 222 16.44 8.00 -12.70
C PRO A 222 17.72 7.67 -11.91
N ASP A 223 17.62 7.51 -10.59
CA ASP A 223 18.73 7.12 -9.72
C ASP A 223 19.21 5.68 -10.01
N VAL A 224 18.27 4.78 -10.28
CA VAL A 224 18.58 3.41 -10.70
C VAL A 224 19.18 3.42 -12.10
N ALA A 225 18.62 4.19 -13.03
CA ALA A 225 19.15 4.34 -14.38
C ALA A 225 20.61 4.83 -14.37
N ARG A 226 20.95 5.81 -13.52
CA ARG A 226 22.35 6.27 -13.33
C ARG A 226 23.30 5.17 -12.84
N ARG A 227 22.82 4.18 -12.09
CA ARG A 227 23.62 3.02 -11.64
C ARG A 227 23.78 1.95 -12.72
N LEU A 228 22.95 1.98 -13.76
CA LEU A 228 23.02 1.07 -14.89
C LEU A 228 24.02 1.62 -15.91
N VAL A 229 25.31 1.36 -15.68
CA VAL A 229 26.40 1.76 -16.59
C VAL A 229 26.32 1.00 -17.92
N ASN A 230 26.52 1.74 -19.01
CA ASN A 230 26.63 1.22 -20.37
C ASN A 230 27.73 0.15 -20.44
N HIS A 231 27.59 -0.81 -21.36
CA HIS A 231 28.50 -1.97 -21.55
C HIS A 231 28.36 -3.14 -20.54
N HIS A 232 27.63 -2.98 -19.45
CA HIS A 232 27.35 -4.10 -18.55
C HIS A 232 26.07 -4.87 -18.93
N ARG A 233 26.06 -6.15 -18.59
CA ARG A 233 24.90 -7.02 -18.72
C ARG A 233 24.19 -7.11 -17.38
N TYR A 234 22.86 -6.98 -17.38
CA TYR A 234 22.03 -7.00 -16.18
C TYR A 234 20.97 -8.09 -16.27
N ARG A 235 20.61 -8.67 -15.13
CA ARG A 235 19.47 -9.56 -14.97
C ARG A 235 18.44 -8.85 -14.09
N ALA A 236 17.24 -8.66 -14.63
CA ALA A 236 16.07 -8.30 -13.83
C ALA A 236 15.27 -9.57 -13.55
N THR A 237 14.85 -9.75 -12.30
CA THR A 237 13.97 -10.83 -11.86
C THR A 237 12.72 -10.22 -11.24
N ILE A 238 11.56 -10.59 -11.77
CA ILE A 238 10.25 -10.14 -11.31
C ILE A 238 9.55 -11.25 -10.53
N VAL A 239 8.91 -10.87 -9.42
CA VAL A 239 7.97 -11.70 -8.66
C VAL A 239 6.75 -10.85 -8.35
N ALA A 240 5.57 -11.38 -8.62
CA ALA A 240 4.31 -10.83 -8.10
C ALA A 240 3.94 -11.52 -6.79
N ILE A 241 3.44 -10.76 -5.83
CA ILE A 241 3.07 -11.19 -4.50
C ILE A 241 1.61 -10.80 -4.32
N SER A 242 0.77 -11.79 -4.03
CA SER A 242 -0.66 -11.62 -3.76
C SER A 242 -0.89 -10.92 -2.41
N ARG A 243 -2.16 -10.65 -2.06
CA ARG A 243 -2.54 -10.11 -0.73
C ARG A 243 -2.10 -11.06 0.37
N SER A 244 -2.50 -12.32 0.27
CA SER A 244 -2.11 -13.40 1.20
C SER A 244 -0.61 -13.78 1.19
N GLY A 245 0.27 -12.96 0.59
CA GLY A 245 1.70 -13.22 0.51
C GLY A 245 2.11 -14.30 -0.49
N ARG A 246 1.18 -14.89 -1.24
CA ARG A 246 1.49 -15.95 -2.21
C ARG A 246 2.25 -15.38 -3.39
N ARG A 247 3.36 -16.03 -3.73
CA ARG A 247 4.30 -15.54 -4.75
C ARG A 247 4.06 -16.23 -6.09
N SER A 248 4.16 -15.46 -7.17
CA SER A 248 4.26 -16.01 -8.51
C SER A 248 5.57 -16.77 -8.68
N LYS A 249 5.62 -17.67 -9.67
CA LYS A 249 6.91 -18.12 -10.20
C LYS A 249 7.72 -16.89 -10.65
N SER A 250 9.00 -16.86 -10.31
CA SER A 250 9.87 -15.77 -10.73
C SER A 250 10.10 -15.82 -12.24
N ARG A 251 10.05 -14.67 -12.90
CA ARG A 251 10.47 -14.53 -14.30
C ARG A 251 11.71 -13.66 -14.35
N SER A 252 12.61 -13.93 -15.29
CA SER A 252 13.81 -13.12 -15.45
C SER A 252 13.99 -12.70 -16.90
N VAL A 253 14.52 -11.50 -17.09
CA VAL A 253 14.96 -11.00 -18.38
C VAL A 253 16.40 -10.51 -18.22
N THR A 254 17.19 -10.69 -19.27
CA THR A 254 18.55 -10.18 -19.32
C THR A 254 18.61 -9.06 -20.33
N PHE A 255 19.26 -7.96 -19.98
CA PHE A 255 19.33 -6.76 -20.81
C PHE A 255 20.69 -6.07 -20.63
N ARG A 256 20.99 -5.12 -21.51
CA ARG A 256 22.12 -4.18 -21.34
C ARG A 256 21.54 -2.80 -21.09
N ALA A 257 22.24 -2.00 -20.30
CA ALA A 257 22.03 -0.56 -20.34
C ALA A 257 22.58 -0.12 -21.71
N GLY A 258 21.67 0.25 -22.60
CA GLY A 258 22.06 0.77 -23.90
C GLY A 258 22.55 2.18 -23.75
#